data_AF-A0A3C1XTF3-F1
#
_entry.id   AF-A0A3C1XTF3-F1
#
_cell.length_a   1.000
_cell.length_b   1.000
_cell.length_c   1.000
_cell.angle_alpha   90.00
_cell.angle_beta   90.00
_cell.angle_gamma   90.00
#
_symmetry.space_group_name_H-M   'P 1'
#
loop_
_entity.id
_entity.type
_entity.pdbx_description
1 polymer ?
#
loop_
_entity_poly.entity_id
_entity_poly.type
_entity_poly.pdbx_seq_one_letter_code
_entity_poly.pdbx_strand_id
1 'polypeptide(L)' 'LRLLRLTGCHPRASLLRQGLAWMGADSLIDVEQAEGPPRLRAQIETPSGIKLLT' A
#
# COMPACT_ATOMS: atom_id res chain seq x y z
N LEU A 1 -17.50 -3.79 4.69
CA LEU A 1 -16.07 -4.05 4.43
C LEU A 1 -15.28 -2.89 5.00
N ARG A 2 -14.13 -3.14 5.62
CA ARG A 2 -13.25 -2.08 6.14
C ARG A 2 -11.81 -2.33 5.70
N LEU A 3 -11.16 -1.31 5.13
CA LEU A 3 -9.72 -1.38 4.83
C LEU A 3 -8.95 -1.23 6.15
N LEU A 4 -8.07 -2.19 6.43
CA LEU A 4 -7.21 -2.19 7.61
C LEU A 4 -5.82 -1.64 7.28
N ARG A 5 -5.25 -2.07 6.14
CA ARG A 5 -3.92 -1.65 5.71
C ARG A 5 -3.81 -1.68 4.19
N LEU A 6 -3.14 -0.69 3.63
CA LEU A 6 -2.74 -0.64 2.23
C LEU A 6 -1.20 -0.62 2.17
N THR A 7 -0.64 -1.53 1.40
CA THR A 7 0.81 -1.64 1.18
C THR A 7 1.10 -1.76 -0.31
N GLY A 8 2.21 -1.20 -0.77
CA GLY A 8 2.67 -1.34 -2.15
C GLY A 8 4.15 -1.69 -2.24
N CYS A 9 4.57 -2.29 -3.35
CA CYS A 9 5.98 -2.50 -3.66
C CYS A 9 6.29 -1.83 -5.00
N HIS A 10 7.39 -1.07 -5.08
CA HIS A 10 7.77 -0.34 -6.30
C HIS A 10 9.29 -0.16 -6.42
N PRO A 11 9.89 -0.27 -7.62
CA PRO A 11 11.35 -0.03 -7.81
C PRO A 11 11.79 1.38 -7.42
N ARG A 12 10.90 2.36 -7.61
CA ARG A 12 11.09 3.78 -7.24
C ARG A 12 10.31 4.18 -5.99
N ALA A 13 10.22 3.32 -4.98
CA ALA A 13 9.42 3.57 -3.78
C ALA A 13 9.75 4.91 -3.10
N SER A 14 11.03 5.31 -3.05
CA SER A 14 11.47 6.59 -2.48
C SER A 14 10.81 7.79 -3.16
N LEU A 15 10.71 7.77 -4.50
CA LEU A 15 10.06 8.82 -5.28
C LEU A 15 8.54 8.86 -4.99
N LEU A 16 7.91 7.70 -4.88
CA LEU A 16 6.48 7.62 -4.55
C LEU A 16 6.20 8.13 -3.14
N ARG A 17 7.00 7.76 -2.14
CA ARG A 17 6.85 8.25 -0.76
C ARG A 17 7.01 9.78 -0.69
N GLN A 18 7.95 10.35 -1.43
CA GLN A 18 8.10 11.82 -1.52
C GLN A 18 6.83 12.47 -2.09
N GLY A 19 6.30 11.95 -3.20
CA GLY A 19 5.05 12.43 -3.78
C GLY A 19 3.85 12.29 -2.82
N LEU A 20 3.75 11.17 -2.10
CA LEU A 20 2.71 10.94 -1.09
C LEU A 20 2.82 11.93 0.07
N ALA A 21 4.03 12.20 0.57
CA ALA A 21 4.25 13.17 1.64
C ALA A 21 3.85 14.59 1.22
N TRP A 22 4.12 14.99 -0.03
CA TRP A 22 3.67 16.28 -0.57
C TRP A 22 2.14 16.42 -0.60
N MET A 23 1.44 15.30 -0.77
CA MET A 23 -0.02 15.25 -0.75
C MET A 23 -0.59 15.03 0.67
N GLY A 24 0.25 14.85 1.70
CA GLY A 24 -0.18 14.45 3.04
C GLY A 24 -0.78 13.05 3.11
N ALA A 25 -0.45 12.19 2.14
CA ALA A 25 -0.98 10.85 1.95
C ALA A 25 0.00 9.74 2.36
N ASP A 26 1.15 10.09 2.94
CA ASP A 26 2.19 9.17 3.40
C ASP A 26 1.71 8.22 4.51
N SER A 27 0.65 8.59 5.24
CA SER A 27 -0.01 7.73 6.23
C SER A 27 -1.04 6.76 5.64
N LEU A 28 -1.46 6.94 4.37
CA LEU A 28 -2.53 6.14 3.74
C LEU A 28 -2.03 4.82 3.15
N ILE A 29 -0.76 4.76 2.75
CA ILE A 29 -0.15 3.59 2.11
C ILE A 29 1.31 3.45 2.51
N ASP A 30 1.70 2.24 2.88
CA ASP A 30 3.08 1.88 3.12
C ASP A 30 3.70 1.33 1.83
N VAL A 31 4.62 2.07 1.22
CA VAL A 31 5.25 1.67 -0.05
C VAL A 31 6.66 1.16 0.23
N GLU A 32 6.97 -0.09 -0.06
CA GLU A 32 8.29 -0.69 0.09
C GLU A 32 9.07 -0.71 -1.23
N GLN A 33 10.40 -0.62 -1.15
CA GLN A 33 11.25 -0.77 -2.33
C GLN A 33 11.40 -2.25 -2.66
N ALA A 34 11.09 -2.61 -3.90
CA ALA A 34 11.29 -3.95 -4.41
C ALA A 34 11.62 -3.91 -5.89
N GLU A 35 12.48 -4.82 -6.33
CA GLU A 35 12.75 -5.06 -7.74
C GLU A 35 11.55 -5.73 -8.43
N GLY A 36 11.40 -5.45 -9.72
CA GLY A 36 10.34 -6.02 -10.55
C GLY A 36 9.06 -5.17 -10.64
N PRO A 37 7.95 -5.76 -11.12
CA PRO A 37 6.75 -4.99 -11.42
C PRO A 37 6.09 -4.46 -10.13
N PRO A 38 5.52 -3.25 -10.17
CA PRO A 38 4.75 -2.69 -9.08
C PRO A 38 3.62 -3.62 -8.62
N ARG A 39 3.40 -3.71 -7.31
CA ARG A 39 2.29 -4.48 -6.72
C ARG A 39 1.60 -3.68 -5.62
N LEU A 40 0.32 -3.99 -5.40
CA LEU A 40 -0.49 -3.42 -4.34
C LEU A 40 -1.07 -4.56 -3.50
N ARG A 41 -1.17 -4.36 -2.20
CA ARG A 41 -1.79 -5.30 -1.27
C ARG A 41 -2.71 -4.57 -0.31
N ALA A 42 -3.92 -5.09 -0.17
CA ALA A 42 -4.91 -4.58 0.77
C ALA A 42 -5.27 -5.67 1.79
N GLN A 43 -5.27 -5.29 3.07
CA GLN A 43 -5.89 -6.06 4.13
C GLN A 43 -7.29 -5.51 4.36
N ILE A 44 -8.31 -6.34 4.15
CA ILE A 44 -9.71 -5.94 4.26
C ILE A 44 -10.41 -6.82 5.28
N GLU A 45 -11.06 -6.20 6.26
CA GLU A 45 -11.98 -6.86 7.17
C GLU A 45 -13.33 -7.12 6.47
N THR A 46 -13.73 -8.39 6.48
CA THR A 46 -14.99 -8.89 5.94
C THR A 46 -15.79 -9.62 7.02
N PRO A 47 -17.11 -9.86 6.83
CA PRO A 47 -17.88 -10.70 7.74
C PRO A 47 -17.31 -12.12 7.92
N SER A 48 -16.52 -12.60 6.96
CA SER A 48 -15.86 -13.91 6.99
C SER A 48 -14.39 -13.84 7.46
N GLY A 49 -14.00 -12.74 8.13
CA GLY A 49 -12.65 -12.49 8.62
C GLY A 49 -11.80 -11.59 7.71
N ILE A 50 -10.52 -11.44 8.05
CA ILE A 50 -9.57 -10.61 7.30
C ILE A 50 -9.16 -11.32 6.00
N LYS A 51 -9.24 -10.60 4.89
CA LYS A 51 -8.80 -11.04 3.56
C LYS A 51 -7.64 -10.20 3.06
N LEU A 52 -6.70 -10.86 2.38
CA LEU A 52 -5.60 -10.23 1.66
C LEU A 52 -5.96 -10.20 0.17
N LEU A 53 -5.98 -9.02 -0.41
CA LEU A 53 -6.09 -8.82 -1.86
C LEU A 53 -4.72 -8.34 -2.38
N THR A 54 -4.29 -8.86 -3.53
CA THR A 54 -2.97 -8.66 -4.13
C THR A 54 -3.09 -8.33 -5.61
#